data_AF-R6W0K8-F1
#
_entry.id   AF-R6W0K8-F1
#
_cell.length_a   1.000
_cell.length_b   1.000
_cell.length_c   1.000
_cell.angle_alpha   90.00
_cell.angle_beta   90.00
_cell.angle_gamma   90.00
#
_symmetry.space_group_name_H-M   'P 1'
#
loop_
_entity.id
_entity.type
_entity.pdbx_description
1 polymer ?
#
loop_
_entity_poly.entity_id
_entity_poly.type
_entity_poly.pdbx_seq_one_letter_code
_entity_poly.pdbx_strand_id
1 'polypeptide(L)'
;MMHKPDVTGKWLEKYRYEYVIGSTHTLRDRSLFSSPDFFDGKSDAQLKASWELYLSEVREMLTADSYDVLAHITYPTRYYYKHGKEYLIDLEHKGREQFEDILKAVINKGVALEINTSGLRQPIGVTLPNRDLAAFYYELGGRELSFGSDAHYAADIGKGLREAYRMCFDIGFRYFVVIENGIKKHYALEKELEK
;
A
#
# COMPACT_ATOMS: atom_id res chain seq x y z
N MET A 1 -10.71 7.86 -7.71
CA MET A 1 -10.32 9.05 -6.93
C MET A 1 -9.55 10.07 -7.76
N MET A 2 -8.43 9.74 -8.42
CA MET A 2 -7.65 10.74 -9.18
C MET A 2 -8.07 10.95 -10.64
N HIS A 3 -8.10 9.89 -11.46
CA HIS A 3 -8.29 10.06 -12.92
C HIS A 3 -9.74 10.37 -13.33
N LYS A 4 -10.69 10.12 -12.42
CA LYS A 4 -12.14 10.35 -12.58
C LYS A 4 -12.78 10.70 -11.21
N PRO A 5 -12.46 11.86 -10.62
CA PRO A 5 -12.93 12.22 -9.27
C PRO A 5 -14.45 12.27 -9.21
N ASP A 6 -15.12 12.89 -10.20
CA ASP A 6 -16.59 13.00 -10.25
C ASP A 6 -17.29 11.64 -10.29
N VAL A 7 -16.75 10.68 -11.03
CA VAL A 7 -17.30 9.32 -11.10
C VAL A 7 -17.13 8.64 -9.74
N THR A 8 -15.97 8.83 -9.11
CA THR A 8 -15.70 8.22 -7.80
C THR A 8 -16.61 8.80 -6.72
N GLY A 9 -16.77 10.13 -6.68
CA GLY A 9 -17.67 10.81 -5.75
C GLY A 9 -19.10 10.30 -5.86
N LYS A 10 -19.64 10.19 -7.08
CA LYS A 10 -20.99 9.64 -7.32
C LYS A 10 -21.16 8.22 -6.76
N TRP A 11 -20.14 7.37 -6.87
CA TRP A 11 -20.21 6.00 -6.33
C TRP A 11 -20.13 5.97 -4.81
N LEU A 12 -19.34 6.86 -4.21
CA LEU A 12 -19.17 6.97 -2.76
C LEU A 12 -20.39 7.59 -2.08
N GLU A 13 -21.07 8.53 -2.72
CA GLU A 13 -22.31 9.13 -2.22
C GLU A 13 -23.50 8.16 -2.29
N LYS A 14 -23.47 7.20 -3.23
CA LYS A 14 -24.59 6.30 -3.50
C LYS A 14 -24.83 5.29 -2.37
N TYR A 15 -23.81 4.93 -1.60
CA TYR A 15 -23.90 3.92 -0.55
C TYR A 15 -23.13 4.36 0.69
N ARG A 16 -23.57 3.86 1.86
CA ARG A 16 -22.82 4.02 3.10
C ARG A 16 -21.79 2.90 3.22
N TYR A 17 -20.62 3.09 2.64
CA TYR A 17 -19.52 2.14 2.77
C TYR A 17 -18.99 2.14 4.20
N GLU A 18 -18.69 0.95 4.73
CA GLU A 18 -18.09 0.82 6.06
C GLU A 18 -16.58 1.06 6.03
N TYR A 19 -15.95 0.79 4.88
CA TYR A 19 -14.51 0.82 4.67
C TYR A 19 -14.19 1.17 3.23
N VAL A 20 -13.38 2.20 3.01
CA VAL A 20 -12.95 2.64 1.68
C VAL A 20 -11.43 2.64 1.59
N ILE A 21 -10.91 1.91 0.59
CA ILE A 21 -9.48 1.78 0.32
C ILE A 21 -9.11 2.62 -0.90
N GLY A 22 -8.12 3.50 -0.76
CA GLY A 22 -7.48 4.21 -1.86
C GLY A 22 -6.29 3.43 -2.40
N SER A 23 -6.24 3.18 -3.71
CA SER A 23 -5.14 2.48 -4.38
C SER A 23 -4.84 3.04 -5.78
N THR A 24 -3.59 2.85 -6.23
CA THR A 24 -3.15 3.12 -7.61
C THR A 24 -2.79 1.81 -8.29
N HIS A 25 -3.57 1.39 -9.29
CA HIS A 25 -3.31 0.19 -10.10
C HIS A 25 -3.11 0.49 -11.59
N THR A 26 -3.66 1.61 -12.05
CA THR A 26 -3.58 2.07 -13.45
C THR A 26 -3.04 3.48 -13.44
N LEU A 27 -1.92 3.69 -14.14
CA LEU A 27 -1.34 5.01 -14.33
C LEU A 27 -2.18 5.82 -15.33
N ARG A 28 -2.00 7.14 -15.36
CA ARG A 28 -2.74 8.07 -16.22
C ARG A 28 -2.58 7.78 -17.71
N ASP A 29 -1.43 7.26 -18.11
CA ASP A 29 -1.13 6.78 -19.47
C ASP A 29 -1.80 5.43 -19.80
N ARG A 30 -2.61 4.91 -18.87
CA ARG A 30 -3.29 3.60 -18.90
C ARG A 30 -2.34 2.41 -18.73
N SER A 31 -1.10 2.65 -18.34
CA SER A 31 -0.19 1.59 -17.97
C SER A 31 -0.72 0.81 -16.75
N LEU A 32 -0.64 -0.51 -16.84
CA LEU A 32 -1.05 -1.46 -15.82
C LEU A 32 0.14 -2.37 -15.51
N PHE A 33 0.77 -2.25 -14.34
CA PHE A 33 1.91 -3.08 -13.95
C PHE A 33 1.60 -4.58 -13.95
N SER A 34 0.33 -4.93 -13.75
CA SER A 34 -0.18 -6.30 -13.77
C SER A 34 -0.37 -6.88 -15.16
N SER A 35 -0.34 -6.05 -16.20
CA SER A 35 -0.52 -6.51 -17.58
C SER A 35 0.66 -7.39 -17.98
N PRO A 36 0.42 -8.56 -18.61
CA PRO A 36 1.48 -9.43 -19.11
C PRO A 36 2.50 -8.67 -19.98
N ASP A 37 2.01 -7.74 -20.79
CA ASP A 37 2.82 -7.04 -21.80
C ASP A 37 3.40 -5.72 -21.29
N PHE A 38 3.20 -5.35 -20.00
CA PHE A 38 3.65 -4.04 -19.52
C PHE A 38 5.16 -3.87 -19.59
N PHE A 39 5.93 -4.92 -19.31
CA PHE A 39 7.40 -4.90 -19.29
C PHE A 39 8.02 -5.17 -20.67
N ASP A 40 7.24 -5.72 -21.60
CA ASP A 40 7.74 -6.18 -22.89
C ASP A 40 8.19 -5.01 -23.77
N GLY A 41 9.43 -5.09 -24.25
CA GLY A 41 10.02 -4.07 -25.11
C GLY A 41 10.31 -2.71 -24.44
N LYS A 42 10.06 -2.55 -23.14
CA LYS A 42 10.41 -1.31 -22.42
C LYS A 42 11.87 -1.28 -22.01
N SER A 43 12.51 -0.15 -22.28
CA SER A 43 13.82 0.18 -21.73
C SER A 43 13.75 0.46 -20.22
N ASP A 44 14.88 0.32 -19.55
CA ASP A 44 15.02 0.64 -18.13
C ASP A 44 14.64 2.10 -17.82
N ALA A 45 14.89 3.03 -18.75
CA ALA A 45 14.48 4.42 -18.60
C ALA A 45 12.95 4.59 -18.61
N GLN A 46 12.23 3.86 -19.48
CA GLN A 46 10.77 3.89 -19.52
C GLN A 46 10.14 3.25 -18.28
N LEU A 47 10.75 2.18 -17.77
CA LEU A 47 10.31 1.55 -16.53
C LEU A 47 10.54 2.49 -15.33
N LYS A 48 11.73 3.10 -15.20
CA LYS A 48 11.98 4.13 -14.18
C LYS A 48 10.98 5.29 -14.24
N ALA A 49 10.69 5.81 -15.44
CA ALA A 49 9.66 6.84 -15.61
C ALA A 49 8.26 6.37 -15.16
N SER A 50 7.92 5.09 -15.36
CA SER A 50 6.65 4.51 -14.89
C SER A 50 6.60 4.42 -13.35
N TRP A 51 7.73 4.13 -12.71
CA TRP A 51 7.85 4.16 -11.24
C TRP A 51 7.69 5.58 -10.68
N GLU A 52 8.36 6.56 -11.28
CA GLU A 52 8.23 7.97 -10.89
C GLU A 52 6.80 8.48 -11.07
N LEU A 53 6.14 8.11 -12.18
CA LEU A 53 4.73 8.42 -12.40
C LEU A 53 3.83 7.77 -11.35
N TYR A 54 4.09 6.50 -10.99
CA TYR A 54 3.37 5.85 -9.90
C TYR A 54 3.50 6.60 -8.57
N LEU A 55 4.72 6.99 -8.17
CA LEU A 55 4.93 7.74 -6.94
C LEU A 55 4.24 9.12 -6.99
N SER A 56 4.28 9.81 -8.13
CA SER A 56 3.54 11.07 -8.32
C SER A 56 2.03 10.87 -8.17
N GLU A 57 1.49 9.76 -8.65
CA GLU A 57 0.06 9.46 -8.51
C GLU A 57 -0.31 9.05 -7.08
N VAL A 58 0.56 8.35 -6.36
CA VAL A 58 0.34 8.11 -4.92
C VAL A 58 0.25 9.44 -4.17
N ARG A 59 1.11 10.42 -4.49
CA ARG A 59 1.05 11.79 -3.92
C ARG A 59 -0.25 12.50 -4.27
N GLU A 60 -0.69 12.42 -5.51
CA GLU A 60 -1.94 13.06 -5.92
C GLU A 60 -3.15 12.41 -5.23
N MET A 61 -3.14 11.10 -4.99
CA MET A 61 -4.21 10.42 -4.26
C MET A 61 -4.36 10.94 -2.83
N LEU A 62 -3.27 11.40 -2.20
CA LEU A 62 -3.30 12.00 -0.86
C LEU A 62 -4.09 13.31 -0.80
N THR A 63 -4.36 13.94 -1.94
CA THR A 63 -5.22 15.13 -2.02
C THR A 63 -6.72 14.82 -1.93
N ALA A 64 -7.13 13.56 -2.15
CA ALA A 64 -8.54 13.16 -2.09
C ALA A 64 -8.96 12.77 -0.68
N ASP A 65 -10.12 13.22 -0.19
CA ASP A 65 -10.60 12.98 1.20
C ASP A 65 -11.57 11.81 1.33
N SER A 66 -11.54 10.89 0.38
CA SER A 66 -12.64 9.94 0.14
C SER A 66 -12.29 8.47 0.43
N TYR A 67 -11.26 8.24 1.25
CA TYR A 67 -10.84 6.91 1.67
C TYR A 67 -10.27 6.91 3.09
N ASP A 68 -10.37 5.75 3.75
CA ASP A 68 -9.91 5.56 5.13
C ASP A 68 -8.48 5.01 5.18
N VAL A 69 -8.08 4.28 4.15
CA VAL A 69 -6.81 3.53 4.09
C VAL A 69 -6.12 3.71 2.75
N LEU A 70 -4.82 4.00 2.79
CA LEU A 70 -3.96 4.00 1.61
C LEU A 70 -3.33 2.61 1.43
N ALA A 71 -3.72 1.91 0.37
CA ALA A 71 -3.32 0.53 0.12
C ALA A 71 -1.95 0.39 -0.52
N HIS A 72 -1.24 -0.67 -0.10
CA HIS A 72 -0.03 -1.24 -0.70
C HIS A 72 0.81 -0.24 -1.52
N ILE A 73 1.38 0.78 -0.86
CA ILE A 73 2.05 1.94 -1.49
C ILE A 73 3.32 1.59 -2.31
N THR A 74 3.71 0.33 -2.33
CA THR A 74 4.82 -0.21 -3.13
C THR A 74 4.32 -1.25 -4.13
N TYR A 75 3.03 -1.29 -4.46
CA TYR A 75 2.39 -2.26 -5.35
C TYR A 75 3.18 -2.63 -6.62
N PRO A 76 3.81 -1.69 -7.35
CA PRO A 76 4.58 -2.03 -8.54
C PRO A 76 5.76 -2.97 -8.26
N THR A 77 6.42 -2.89 -7.10
CA THR A 77 7.66 -3.64 -6.81
C THR A 77 7.48 -5.14 -7.00
N ARG A 78 6.31 -5.66 -6.64
CA ARG A 78 5.85 -7.03 -6.89
C ARG A 78 6.08 -7.46 -8.34
N TYR A 79 5.75 -6.61 -9.30
CA TYR A 79 5.86 -6.92 -10.73
C TYR A 79 7.26 -6.65 -11.27
N TYR A 80 7.93 -5.60 -10.79
CA TYR A 80 9.35 -5.38 -11.13
C TYR A 80 10.18 -6.61 -10.73
N TYR A 81 9.98 -7.12 -9.52
CA TYR A 81 10.64 -8.34 -9.05
C TYR A 81 10.27 -9.56 -9.90
N LYS A 82 8.97 -9.76 -10.19
CA LYS A 82 8.50 -10.90 -11.02
C LYS A 82 9.17 -10.93 -12.40
N HIS A 83 9.51 -9.78 -12.97
CA HIS A 83 10.13 -9.65 -14.30
C HIS A 83 11.66 -9.45 -14.24
N GLY A 84 12.30 -9.61 -13.08
CA GLY A 84 13.76 -9.45 -12.92
C GLY A 84 14.24 -8.01 -13.14
N LYS A 85 13.41 -7.03 -12.75
CA LYS A 85 13.61 -5.59 -12.91
C LYS A 85 13.68 -4.83 -11.58
N GLU A 86 13.76 -5.54 -10.45
CA GLU A 86 13.82 -4.98 -9.10
C GLU A 86 15.01 -4.03 -8.89
N TYR A 87 16.12 -4.23 -9.61
CA TYR A 87 17.29 -3.34 -9.58
C TYR A 87 16.98 -1.90 -10.02
N LEU A 88 15.83 -1.66 -10.66
CA LEU A 88 15.37 -0.32 -11.02
C LEU A 88 14.74 0.42 -9.83
N ILE A 89 14.29 -0.29 -8.81
CA ILE A 89 13.57 0.25 -7.65
C ILE A 89 14.40 0.04 -6.38
N ASP A 90 15.27 1.00 -6.09
CA ASP A 90 16.14 0.97 -4.92
C ASP A 90 15.40 1.45 -3.65
N LEU A 91 14.55 0.61 -3.09
CA LEU A 91 13.88 0.93 -1.82
C LEU A 91 14.85 0.91 -0.62
N GLU A 92 15.93 0.14 -0.70
CA GLU A 92 16.88 -0.02 0.41
C GLU A 92 17.63 1.30 0.68
N HIS A 93 18.18 1.93 -0.37
CA HIS A 93 18.96 3.15 -0.22
C HIS A 93 18.17 4.42 -0.53
N LYS A 94 17.16 4.34 -1.42
CA LYS A 94 16.37 5.51 -1.84
C LYS A 94 14.92 5.49 -1.36
N GLY A 95 14.46 4.42 -0.72
CA GLY A 95 13.07 4.32 -0.25
C GLY A 95 12.68 5.43 0.71
N ARG A 96 13.55 5.79 1.66
CA ARG A 96 13.29 6.91 2.59
C ARG A 96 13.08 8.22 1.84
N GLU A 97 13.99 8.57 0.93
CA GLU A 97 13.90 9.78 0.10
C GLU A 97 12.63 9.80 -0.76
N GLN A 98 12.29 8.66 -1.39
CA GLN A 98 11.16 8.55 -2.31
C GLN A 98 9.78 8.61 -1.63
N PHE A 99 9.70 8.23 -0.36
CA PHE A 99 8.45 8.06 0.37
C PHE A 99 8.27 8.99 1.58
N GLU A 100 9.28 9.77 1.97
CA GLU A 100 9.19 10.63 3.16
C GLU A 100 7.98 11.57 3.09
N ASP A 101 7.77 12.23 1.95
CA ASP A 101 6.66 13.16 1.76
C ASP A 101 5.30 12.44 1.70
N ILE A 102 5.24 11.28 1.04
CA ILE A 102 4.05 10.40 1.00
C ILE A 102 3.66 9.96 2.43
N LEU A 103 4.61 9.45 3.20
CA LEU A 103 4.37 8.96 4.56
C LEU A 103 3.98 10.11 5.51
N LYS A 104 4.64 11.26 5.43
CA LYS A 104 4.24 12.45 6.21
C LYS A 104 2.82 12.91 5.84
N ALA A 105 2.46 12.88 4.57
CA ALA A 105 1.11 13.22 4.13
C ALA A 105 0.07 12.20 4.63
N VAL A 106 0.36 10.91 4.63
CA VAL A 106 -0.49 9.86 5.25
C VAL A 106 -0.73 10.18 6.73
N ILE A 107 0.33 10.49 7.48
CA ILE A 107 0.26 10.84 8.91
C ILE A 107 -0.61 12.08 9.12
N ASN A 108 -0.33 13.16 8.38
CA ASN A 108 -1.03 14.43 8.52
C ASN A 108 -2.52 14.33 8.16
N LYS A 109 -2.85 13.53 7.13
CA LYS A 109 -4.23 13.27 6.72
C LYS A 109 -4.97 12.38 7.73
N GLY A 110 -4.23 11.59 8.50
CA GLY A 110 -4.80 10.64 9.45
C GLY A 110 -5.50 9.48 8.76
N VAL A 111 -5.12 9.09 7.54
CA VAL A 111 -5.56 7.81 6.94
C VAL A 111 -4.66 6.69 7.43
N ALA A 112 -5.16 5.45 7.49
CA ALA A 112 -4.30 4.32 7.87
C ALA A 112 -3.42 3.90 6.67
N LEU A 113 -2.20 3.45 6.96
CA LEU A 113 -1.33 2.81 5.98
C LEU A 113 -1.62 1.31 5.96
N GLU A 114 -1.92 0.74 4.80
CA GLU A 114 -2.06 -0.71 4.68
C GLU A 114 -0.69 -1.41 4.72
N ILE A 115 -0.58 -2.44 5.56
CA ILE A 115 0.43 -3.49 5.44
C ILE A 115 -0.21 -4.66 4.70
N ASN A 116 0.10 -4.76 3.41
CA ASN A 116 -0.48 -5.78 2.55
C ASN A 116 0.39 -7.03 2.50
N THR A 117 -0.21 -8.20 2.74
CA THR A 117 0.52 -9.47 2.86
C THR A 117 0.54 -10.30 1.57
N SER A 118 -0.07 -9.81 0.48
CA SER A 118 -0.06 -10.54 -0.81
C SER A 118 1.34 -10.73 -1.39
N GLY A 119 2.28 -9.83 -1.09
CA GLY A 119 3.67 -9.96 -1.55
C GLY A 119 4.39 -11.16 -0.92
N LEU A 120 4.00 -11.60 0.29
CA LEU A 120 4.54 -12.81 0.94
C LEU A 120 4.20 -14.10 0.19
N ARG A 121 3.12 -14.08 -0.61
CA ARG A 121 2.68 -15.22 -1.43
C ARG A 121 3.19 -15.14 -2.87
N GLN A 122 4.04 -14.16 -3.17
CA GLN A 122 4.58 -13.91 -4.50
C GLN A 122 6.11 -13.98 -4.46
N PRO A 123 6.79 -14.05 -5.63
CA PRO A 123 8.25 -14.19 -5.67
C PRO A 123 9.00 -13.12 -4.86
N ILE A 124 8.45 -11.91 -4.71
CA ILE A 124 9.07 -10.83 -3.93
C ILE A 124 9.21 -11.14 -2.44
N GLY A 125 8.37 -12.01 -1.87
CA GLY A 125 8.55 -12.57 -0.53
C GLY A 125 8.44 -11.60 0.65
N VAL A 126 7.97 -10.36 0.44
CA VAL A 126 7.83 -9.33 1.48
C VAL A 126 6.43 -8.72 1.47
N THR A 127 6.03 -8.07 2.57
CA THR A 127 4.82 -7.24 2.61
C THR A 127 4.95 -6.01 1.69
N LEU A 128 3.83 -5.39 1.35
CA LEU A 128 3.78 -4.15 0.57
C LEU A 128 3.11 -3.07 1.44
N PRO A 129 3.85 -2.12 2.03
CA PRO A 129 5.30 -1.94 1.98
C PRO A 129 6.10 -2.98 2.79
N ASN A 130 7.41 -3.05 2.53
CA ASN A 130 8.33 -3.94 3.24
C ASN A 130 8.60 -3.43 4.67
N ARG A 131 9.35 -4.23 5.45
CA ARG A 131 9.69 -3.93 6.84
C ARG A 131 10.36 -2.56 7.01
N ASP A 132 11.33 -2.22 6.16
CA ASP A 132 12.12 -1.00 6.33
C ASP A 132 11.30 0.26 6.12
N LEU A 133 10.40 0.26 5.12
CA LEU A 133 9.52 1.39 4.89
C LEU A 133 8.41 1.48 5.95
N ALA A 134 7.93 0.35 6.47
CA ALA A 134 7.03 0.33 7.64
C ALA A 134 7.72 0.86 8.91
N ALA A 135 9.01 0.53 9.13
CA ALA A 135 9.81 1.08 10.21
C ALA A 135 10.03 2.59 10.04
N PHE A 136 10.29 3.04 8.81
CA PHE A 136 10.42 4.47 8.54
C PHE A 136 9.12 5.24 8.78
N TYR A 137 7.96 4.67 8.41
CA TYR A 137 6.66 5.25 8.77
C TYR A 137 6.50 5.40 10.29
N TYR A 138 6.92 4.40 11.07
CA TYR A 138 6.92 4.47 12.54
C TYR A 138 7.85 5.57 13.08
N GLU A 139 9.08 5.67 12.56
CA GLU A 139 10.07 6.69 12.92
C GLU A 139 9.56 8.11 12.67
N LEU A 140 8.83 8.32 11.57
CA LEU A 140 8.20 9.61 11.23
C LEU A 140 6.99 9.97 12.12
N GLY A 141 6.60 9.09 13.05
CA GLY A 141 5.46 9.31 13.96
C GLY A 141 4.17 8.62 13.52
N GLY A 142 4.20 7.82 12.45
CA GLY A 142 3.05 7.06 11.97
C GLY A 142 2.61 5.97 12.95
N ARG A 143 1.30 5.87 13.19
CA ARG A 143 0.71 4.90 14.16
C ARG A 143 -0.49 4.14 13.62
N GLU A 144 -1.08 4.62 12.53
CA GLU A 144 -2.34 4.12 12.00
C GLU A 144 -2.04 3.06 10.94
N LEU A 145 -2.04 1.79 11.31
CA LEU A 145 -1.87 0.66 10.39
C LEU A 145 -3.18 -0.08 10.16
N SER A 146 -3.46 -0.43 8.91
CA SER A 146 -4.45 -1.45 8.55
C SER A 146 -3.74 -2.65 7.95
N PHE A 147 -4.36 -3.83 7.98
CA PHE A 147 -3.78 -5.06 7.43
C PHE A 147 -4.70 -5.72 6.42
N GLY A 148 -4.14 -6.10 5.27
CA GLY A 148 -4.89 -6.68 4.17
C GLY A 148 -4.19 -7.89 3.59
N SER A 149 -4.92 -9.01 3.41
CA SER A 149 -4.37 -10.20 2.73
C SER A 149 -4.42 -10.10 1.21
N ASP A 150 -5.26 -9.21 0.69
CA ASP A 150 -5.56 -9.06 -0.75
C ASP A 150 -5.83 -10.42 -1.41
N ALA A 151 -6.66 -11.20 -0.70
CA ALA A 151 -7.03 -12.56 -1.06
C ALA A 151 -8.01 -12.55 -2.24
N HIS A 152 -7.61 -13.21 -3.33
CA HIS A 152 -8.46 -13.45 -4.51
C HIS A 152 -9.05 -14.86 -4.52
N TYR A 153 -8.71 -15.68 -3.52
CA TYR A 153 -9.23 -17.01 -3.28
C TYR A 153 -9.58 -17.16 -1.80
N ALA A 154 -10.64 -17.92 -1.49
CA ALA A 154 -11.07 -18.13 -0.10
C ALA A 154 -9.94 -18.71 0.78
N ALA A 155 -9.11 -19.59 0.21
CA ALA A 155 -7.97 -20.17 0.90
C ALA A 155 -6.87 -19.15 1.27
N ASP A 156 -6.88 -17.94 0.70
CA ASP A 156 -5.87 -16.91 0.96
C ASP A 156 -6.31 -15.88 2.01
N ILE A 157 -7.56 -15.96 2.47
CA ILE A 157 -8.08 -15.05 3.50
C ILE A 157 -7.20 -15.15 4.74
N GLY A 158 -6.60 -14.01 5.11
CA GLY A 158 -5.77 -13.88 6.30
C GLY A 158 -4.35 -14.47 6.18
N LYS A 159 -3.96 -15.05 5.03
CA LYS A 159 -2.60 -15.56 4.85
C LYS A 159 -1.56 -14.44 5.00
N GLY A 160 -0.52 -14.70 5.78
CA GLY A 160 0.56 -13.75 6.03
C GLY A 160 0.27 -12.69 7.09
N LEU A 161 -0.96 -12.64 7.65
CA LEU A 161 -1.32 -11.62 8.64
C LEU A 161 -0.52 -11.77 9.93
N ARG A 162 -0.29 -13.01 10.40
CA ARG A 162 0.48 -13.24 11.63
C ARG A 162 1.92 -12.75 11.49
N GLU A 163 2.52 -13.00 10.33
CA GLU A 163 3.86 -12.55 9.97
C GLU A 163 3.93 -11.02 9.91
N ALA A 164 2.92 -10.37 9.32
CA ALA A 164 2.82 -8.92 9.28
C ALA A 164 2.59 -8.31 10.68
N TYR A 165 1.76 -8.91 11.52
CA TYR A 165 1.56 -8.49 12.91
C TYR A 165 2.85 -8.59 13.71
N ARG A 166 3.59 -9.69 13.57
CA ARG A 166 4.89 -9.88 14.23
C ARG A 166 5.88 -8.83 13.78
N MET A 167 6.01 -8.64 12.47
CA MET A 167 6.89 -7.63 11.87
C MET A 167 6.62 -6.23 12.44
N CYS A 168 5.35 -5.80 12.47
CA CYS A 168 4.98 -4.48 12.99
C CYS A 168 5.15 -4.38 14.51
N PHE A 169 4.84 -5.45 15.25
CA PHE A 169 5.06 -5.48 16.70
C PHE A 169 6.56 -5.31 17.05
N ASP A 170 7.42 -6.01 16.32
CA ASP A 170 8.89 -5.96 16.49
C ASP A 170 9.48 -4.60 16.06
N ILE A 171 8.84 -3.87 15.14
CA ILE A 171 9.18 -2.48 14.81
C ILE A 171 8.86 -1.53 15.98
N GLY A 172 7.77 -1.80 16.71
CA GLY A 172 7.33 -0.95 17.83
C GLY A 172 5.85 -0.63 17.83
N PHE A 173 5.09 -1.02 16.81
CA PHE A 173 3.64 -0.84 16.81
C PHE A 173 3.00 -1.67 17.93
N ARG A 174 1.94 -1.14 18.53
CA ARG A 174 1.17 -1.83 19.58
C ARG A 174 -0.29 -2.05 19.23
N TYR A 175 -0.79 -1.23 18.31
CA TYR A 175 -2.17 -1.29 17.86
C TYR A 175 -2.22 -1.26 16.33
N PHE A 176 -3.31 -1.80 15.80
CA PHE A 176 -3.73 -1.62 14.41
C PHE A 176 -5.17 -1.16 14.37
N VAL A 177 -5.61 -0.66 13.23
CA VAL A 177 -6.90 -0.05 13.02
C VAL A 177 -7.75 -0.95 12.15
N VAL A 178 -9.00 -1.15 12.55
CA VAL A 178 -10.08 -1.61 11.70
C VAL A 178 -11.08 -0.47 11.57
N ILE A 179 -11.55 -0.22 10.37
CA ILE A 179 -12.62 0.75 10.14
C ILE A 179 -13.95 0.01 10.20
N GLU A 180 -14.83 0.48 11.07
CA GLU A 180 -16.18 -0.04 11.21
C GLU A 180 -17.14 1.13 11.05
N ASN A 181 -17.96 1.10 9.99
CA ASN A 181 -18.92 2.17 9.69
C ASN A 181 -18.28 3.57 9.59
N GLY A 182 -17.08 3.67 9.01
CA GLY A 182 -16.30 4.91 8.91
C GLY A 182 -15.64 5.37 10.22
N ILE A 183 -15.68 4.55 11.27
CA ILE A 183 -15.06 4.85 12.57
C ILE A 183 -13.84 3.94 12.76
N LYS A 184 -12.71 4.55 13.08
CA LYS A 184 -11.49 3.84 13.45
C LYS A 184 -11.63 3.17 14.81
N LYS A 185 -11.36 1.87 14.86
CA LYS A 185 -11.22 1.11 16.09
C LYS A 185 -9.83 0.51 16.18
N HIS A 186 -9.17 0.73 17.32
CA HIS A 186 -7.82 0.26 17.58
C HIS A 186 -7.84 -1.08 18.31
N TYR A 187 -7.12 -2.05 17.78
CA TYR A 187 -6.98 -3.39 18.30
C TYR A 187 -5.52 -3.67 18.64
N ALA A 188 -5.26 -4.29 19.79
CA ALA A 188 -3.90 -4.58 20.24
C ALA A 188 -3.26 -5.70 19.41
N LEU A 189 -2.07 -5.45 18.85
CA LEU A 189 -1.31 -6.44 18.08
C LEU A 189 -0.90 -7.64 18.93
N GLU A 190 -0.55 -7.42 20.20
CA GLU A 190 -0.13 -8.46 21.15
C GLU A 190 -1.18 -9.57 21.26
N LYS A 191 -2.47 -9.21 21.37
CA LYS A 191 -3.58 -10.16 21.46
C LYS A 191 -3.72 -11.05 20.23
N GLU A 192 -3.35 -10.56 19.05
CA GLU A 192 -3.38 -11.36 17.82
C GLU A 192 -2.17 -12.29 17.69
N LEU A 193 -1.07 -11.98 18.38
CA LEU A 193 0.15 -12.79 18.39
C LEU A 193 0.11 -13.96 19.37
N GLU A 194 -0.76 -13.88 20.39
CA GLU A 194 -0.99 -14.92 21.41
C GLU A 194 -1.93 -16.05 20.95
N LYS A 195 -2.78 -15.79 19.95
CA LYS A 195 -3.67 -16.79 19.35
C LYS A 195 -2.89 -17.85 18.57
#